data_AF-A0A1Y2IXV9-F1
#
_entry.id   AF-A0A1Y2IXV9-F1
#
_cell.length_a   1.000
_cell.length_b   1.000
_cell.length_c   1.000
_cell.angle_alpha   90.00
_cell.angle_beta   90.00
_cell.angle_gamma   90.00
#
_symmetry.space_group_name_H-M   'P 1'
#
loop_
_entity.id
_entity.type
_entity.pdbx_description
1 polymer ?
#
loop_
_entity_poly.entity_id
_entity_poly.type
_entity_poly.pdbx_seq_one_letter_code
_entity_poly.pdbx_strand_id
1 'polypeptide(L)'
;MKNKSTRRRPSTVVRTPTLNEAAKPLCSTEPLSSESAVAPSFNASHSAASANPNPGKGAILFREACIHNIEIRNPGITPHNDWELLELSSQAYKGTPDEVYALLDELHAAEIEMVGAETLEWSCVEMLNTWVEPSGEKPLPGETSKYIFVRPIPESEYSIRLFPGSISAAEYCMDFVDSATGKPVNSPFEFELWGIPDPETPWLGMPICQQMHSIERIHGIKQEDILPGHEKFILRDGQTFALIRPGKIGMRFTAPVREQPETEPRPEIHVVDLPRVIEA
;
A
#
# COMPACT_ATOMS: atom_id res chain seq x y z
N MET A 1 31.91 -34.22 29.70
CA MET A 1 30.48 -34.61 29.72
C MET A 1 29.70 -33.55 28.96
N LYS A 2 29.07 -33.93 27.84
CA LYS A 2 28.38 -33.03 26.89
C LYS A 2 26.87 -33.23 27.04
N ASN A 3 26.10 -32.20 27.37
CA ASN A 3 24.65 -32.23 27.30
C ASN A 3 24.17 -31.29 26.19
N LYS A 4 23.77 -31.88 25.06
CA LYS A 4 23.00 -31.22 23.99
C LYS A 4 21.53 -31.26 24.39
N SER A 5 20.92 -30.09 24.56
CA SER A 5 19.47 -29.95 24.69
C SER A 5 18.90 -29.58 23.33
N THR A 6 18.17 -30.51 22.71
CA THR A 6 17.52 -30.35 21.42
C THR A 6 16.06 -29.99 21.65
N ARG A 7 15.71 -28.71 21.49
CA ARG A 7 14.32 -28.24 21.57
C ARG A 7 13.70 -28.32 20.18
N ARG A 8 12.83 -29.33 19.96
CA ARG A 8 11.96 -29.41 18.76
C ARG A 8 10.93 -28.28 18.80
N ARG A 9 10.81 -27.52 17.71
CA ARG A 9 9.66 -26.63 17.45
C ARG A 9 8.55 -27.43 16.75
N PRO A 10 7.27 -27.16 17.03
CA PRO A 10 6.18 -27.73 16.25
C PRO A 10 6.13 -27.07 14.87
N SER A 11 5.98 -27.90 13.82
CA SER A 11 5.73 -27.46 12.45
C SER A 11 4.25 -27.11 12.30
N THR A 12 3.93 -25.83 12.11
CA THR A 12 2.61 -25.41 11.66
C THR A 12 2.54 -25.61 10.15
N VAL A 13 1.80 -26.64 9.72
CA VAL A 13 1.50 -26.89 8.31
C VAL A 13 0.36 -25.95 7.93
N VAL A 14 0.68 -24.87 7.20
CA VAL A 14 -0.32 -24.07 6.49
C VAL A 14 -0.68 -24.85 5.23
N ARG A 15 -1.90 -25.40 5.20
CA ARG A 15 -2.49 -26.01 3.99
C ARG A 15 -2.96 -24.88 3.08
N THR A 16 -2.25 -24.65 1.99
CA THR A 16 -2.82 -24.00 0.80
C THR A 16 -3.74 -25.00 0.09
N PRO A 17 -5.00 -24.63 -0.23
CA PRO A 17 -5.82 -25.47 -1.09
C PRO A 17 -5.22 -25.45 -2.50
N THR A 18 -4.66 -26.60 -2.89
CA THR A 18 -4.28 -26.90 -4.27
C THR A 18 -5.50 -27.50 -4.94
N LEU A 19 -6.11 -26.77 -5.87
CA LEU A 19 -7.16 -27.28 -6.75
C LEU A 19 -6.54 -28.31 -7.69
N ASN A 20 -6.78 -29.59 -7.39
CA ASN A 20 -6.48 -30.69 -8.28
C ASN A 20 -7.58 -30.83 -9.34
N GLU A 21 -7.09 -30.81 -10.58
CA GLU A 21 -7.58 -31.41 -11.81
C GLU A 21 -8.53 -32.61 -11.64
N ALA A 22 -9.76 -32.50 -12.18
CA ALA A 22 -10.56 -33.67 -12.56
C ALA A 22 -11.60 -33.34 -13.66
N ALA A 23 -11.37 -33.96 -14.82
CA ALA A 23 -12.32 -34.59 -15.74
C ALA A 23 -13.43 -33.76 -16.45
N LYS A 24 -13.26 -33.70 -17.78
CA LYS A 24 -14.27 -33.45 -18.83
C LYS A 24 -15.50 -34.37 -18.69
N PRO A 25 -16.65 -33.91 -19.23
CA PRO A 25 -17.23 -34.66 -20.35
C PRO A 25 -17.68 -33.77 -21.52
N LEU A 26 -17.52 -34.31 -22.73
CA LEU A 26 -18.12 -33.79 -23.97
C LEU A 26 -19.65 -33.97 -23.95
N CYS A 27 -20.39 -32.95 -24.41
CA CYS A 27 -21.58 -33.17 -25.23
C CYS A 27 -21.83 -31.94 -26.12
N SER A 28 -21.92 -32.18 -27.43
CA SER A 28 -22.24 -31.17 -28.46
C SER A 28 -23.74 -31.11 -28.71
N THR A 29 -24.34 -29.92 -28.85
CA THR A 29 -25.40 -29.64 -29.85
C THR A 29 -25.50 -28.13 -30.13
N GLU A 30 -26.05 -27.83 -31.31
CA GLU A 30 -25.95 -26.67 -32.21
C GLU A 30 -26.62 -25.32 -31.81
N PRO A 31 -26.40 -24.22 -32.60
CA PRO A 31 -26.73 -22.85 -32.21
C PRO A 31 -28.06 -22.33 -32.80
N LEU A 32 -28.72 -21.41 -32.09
CA LEU A 32 -29.74 -20.53 -32.67
C LEU A 32 -29.62 -19.07 -32.17
N SER A 33 -29.35 -18.20 -33.15
CA SER A 33 -29.90 -16.85 -33.38
C SER A 33 -30.28 -15.92 -32.21
N SER A 34 -29.48 -14.84 -32.10
CA SER A 34 -29.86 -13.42 -32.11
C SER A 34 -31.20 -12.98 -31.49
N GLU A 35 -31.10 -12.23 -30.38
CA GLU A 35 -32.02 -11.13 -30.09
C GLU A 35 -31.30 -9.98 -29.38
N SER A 36 -31.53 -8.78 -29.89
CA SER A 36 -30.95 -7.50 -29.47
C SER A 36 -31.62 -7.03 -28.18
N ALA A 37 -30.88 -7.00 -27.07
CA ALA A 37 -31.35 -6.43 -25.81
C ALA A 37 -30.77 -5.02 -25.59
N VAL A 38 -31.68 -4.09 -25.38
CA VAL A 38 -31.47 -2.67 -25.11
C VAL A 38 -30.71 -2.50 -23.80
N ALA A 39 -29.68 -1.65 -23.79
CA ALA A 39 -28.91 -1.31 -22.61
C ALA A 39 -29.80 -0.68 -21.52
N PRO A 40 -29.82 -1.21 -20.28
CA PRO A 40 -30.48 -0.54 -19.18
C PRO A 40 -29.62 0.64 -18.71
N SER A 41 -30.18 1.85 -18.75
CA SER A 41 -29.61 3.01 -18.07
C SER A 41 -29.67 2.77 -16.55
N PHE A 42 -28.51 2.62 -15.94
CA PHE A 42 -28.36 2.52 -14.49
C PHE A 42 -28.59 3.89 -13.84
N ASN A 43 -29.80 4.12 -13.33
CA ASN A 43 -29.99 5.05 -12.21
C ASN A 43 -29.73 4.27 -10.92
N ALA A 44 -28.48 4.27 -10.47
CA ALA A 44 -28.13 3.80 -9.16
C ALA A 44 -28.68 4.78 -8.12
N SER A 45 -29.84 4.43 -7.57
CA SER A 45 -30.34 5.01 -6.33
C SER A 45 -29.50 4.46 -5.17
N HIS A 46 -28.26 4.92 -5.06
CA HIS A 46 -27.45 4.69 -3.86
C HIS A 46 -28.13 5.45 -2.72
N SER A 47 -28.70 4.71 -1.77
CA SER A 47 -28.96 5.24 -0.44
C SER A 47 -27.64 5.77 0.09
N ALA A 48 -27.47 7.10 0.04
CA ALA A 48 -26.33 7.78 0.60
C ALA A 48 -26.36 7.62 2.11
N ALA A 49 -25.80 6.52 2.62
CA ALA A 49 -25.30 6.50 3.98
C ALA A 49 -24.37 7.72 4.10
N SER A 50 -24.68 8.60 5.05
CA SER A 50 -23.93 9.84 5.25
C SER A 50 -22.49 9.47 5.59
N ALA A 51 -21.57 9.61 4.64
CA ALA A 51 -20.15 9.51 4.92
C ALA A 51 -19.81 10.43 6.11
N ASN A 52 -18.94 9.95 7.00
CA ASN A 52 -18.43 10.76 8.10
C ASN A 52 -17.81 12.06 7.53
N PRO A 53 -17.79 13.17 8.28
CA PRO A 53 -17.18 14.41 7.80
C PRO A 53 -15.72 14.18 7.40
N ASN A 54 -15.33 14.69 6.21
CA ASN A 54 -13.97 14.56 5.71
C ASN A 54 -12.97 15.19 6.71
N PRO A 55 -12.00 14.43 7.24
CA PRO A 55 -11.02 14.94 8.18
C PRO A 55 -10.02 15.94 7.55
N GLY A 56 -10.03 16.07 6.22
CA GLY A 56 -9.07 16.83 5.44
C GLY A 56 -7.73 16.11 5.33
N LYS A 57 -6.67 16.85 4.97
CA LYS A 57 -5.27 16.40 5.04
C LYS A 57 -4.92 15.15 4.21
N GLY A 58 -5.43 15.06 2.98
CA GLY A 58 -5.08 13.96 2.08
C GLY A 58 -5.75 12.63 2.38
N ALA A 59 -6.71 12.60 3.32
CA ALA A 59 -7.61 11.48 3.46
C ALA A 59 -8.54 11.36 2.25
N ILE A 60 -8.77 10.13 1.81
CA ILE A 60 -9.73 9.75 0.77
C ILE A 60 -10.72 8.75 1.35
N LEU A 61 -11.89 8.60 0.72
CA LEU A 61 -12.78 7.51 1.11
C LEU A 61 -12.13 6.17 0.75
N PHE A 62 -12.24 5.19 1.63
CA PHE A 62 -11.69 3.86 1.35
C PHE A 62 -12.29 3.26 0.07
N ARG A 63 -13.56 3.58 -0.23
CA ARG A 63 -14.20 3.29 -1.51
C ARG A 63 -13.38 3.76 -2.72
N GLU A 64 -12.86 4.99 -2.69
CA GLU A 64 -12.08 5.55 -3.80
C GLU A 64 -10.76 4.78 -3.95
N ALA A 65 -10.09 4.47 -2.83
CA ALA A 65 -8.89 3.64 -2.82
C ALA A 65 -9.17 2.23 -3.40
N CYS A 66 -10.32 1.64 -3.07
CA CYS A 66 -10.72 0.33 -3.58
C CYS A 66 -10.93 0.34 -5.09
N ILE A 67 -11.62 1.36 -5.63
CA ILE A 67 -11.83 1.52 -7.08
C ILE A 67 -10.48 1.61 -7.79
N HIS A 68 -9.57 2.46 -7.30
CA HIS A 68 -8.24 2.59 -7.88
C HIS A 68 -7.46 1.26 -7.87
N ASN A 69 -7.54 0.51 -6.77
CA ASN A 69 -6.89 -0.80 -6.67
C ASN A 69 -7.48 -1.83 -7.64
N ILE A 70 -8.79 -1.81 -7.91
CA ILE A 70 -9.43 -2.69 -8.91
C ILE A 70 -8.89 -2.39 -10.30
N GLU A 71 -8.80 -1.12 -10.70
CA GLU A 71 -8.28 -0.73 -12.02
C GLU A 71 -6.87 -1.29 -12.27
N ILE A 72 -6.06 -1.36 -11.22
CA ILE A 72 -4.68 -1.87 -11.28
C ILE A 72 -4.66 -3.41 -11.26
N ARG A 73 -5.42 -4.04 -10.35
CA ARG A 73 -5.32 -5.48 -10.04
C ARG A 73 -6.22 -6.36 -10.89
N ASN A 74 -7.38 -5.85 -11.27
CA ASN A 74 -8.45 -6.56 -11.97
C ASN A 74 -8.99 -5.71 -13.14
N PRO A 75 -8.12 -5.31 -14.10
CA PRO A 75 -8.50 -4.39 -15.16
C PRO A 75 -9.66 -4.94 -16.01
N GLY A 76 -10.70 -4.12 -16.19
CA GLY A 76 -11.88 -4.48 -16.98
C GLY A 76 -12.99 -5.22 -16.22
N ILE A 77 -12.80 -5.51 -14.94
CA ILE A 77 -13.84 -6.08 -14.06
C ILE A 77 -14.49 -4.92 -13.29
N THR A 78 -15.83 -4.87 -13.29
CA THR A 78 -16.61 -3.86 -12.56
C THR A 78 -17.35 -4.53 -11.40
N PRO A 79 -17.16 -4.11 -10.13
CA PRO A 79 -17.88 -4.72 -9.01
C PRO A 79 -19.39 -4.42 -9.10
N HIS A 80 -20.22 -5.42 -8.80
CA HIS A 80 -21.69 -5.26 -8.79
C HIS A 80 -22.22 -4.74 -7.45
N ASN A 81 -21.47 -4.92 -6.36
CA ASN A 81 -21.87 -4.55 -5.00
C ASN A 81 -20.65 -4.17 -4.14
N ASP A 82 -20.91 -3.71 -2.92
CA ASP A 82 -19.89 -3.25 -1.98
C ASP A 82 -18.97 -4.36 -1.47
N TRP A 83 -19.47 -5.59 -1.38
CA TRP A 83 -18.67 -6.75 -1.02
C TRP A 83 -17.66 -7.07 -2.13
N GLU A 84 -18.11 -7.15 -3.38
CA GLU A 84 -17.23 -7.37 -4.55
C GLU A 84 -16.19 -6.25 -4.70
N LEU A 85 -16.57 -5.00 -4.39
CA LEU A 85 -15.62 -3.87 -4.41
C LEU A 85 -14.46 -4.08 -3.42
N LEU A 86 -14.76 -4.50 -2.19
CA LEU A 86 -13.72 -4.81 -1.21
C LEU A 86 -12.88 -6.01 -1.67
N GLU A 87 -13.53 -7.08 -2.11
CA GLU A 87 -12.88 -8.33 -2.47
C GLU A 87 -11.93 -8.14 -3.68
N LEU A 88 -12.41 -7.54 -4.76
CA LEU A 88 -11.62 -7.23 -5.96
C LEU A 88 -10.52 -6.19 -5.69
N SER A 89 -10.66 -5.31 -4.71
CA SER A 89 -9.61 -4.35 -4.38
C SER A 89 -8.42 -5.01 -3.66
N SER A 90 -8.67 -6.10 -2.93
CA SER A 90 -7.68 -6.72 -2.05
C SER A 90 -6.70 -7.63 -2.80
N GLN A 91 -7.18 -8.32 -3.84
CA GLN A 91 -6.40 -9.32 -4.57
C GLN A 91 -6.71 -9.36 -6.07
N ALA A 92 -5.75 -9.88 -6.84
CA ALA A 92 -5.89 -10.06 -8.27
C ALA A 92 -6.46 -11.45 -8.57
N TYR A 93 -7.47 -11.51 -9.43
CA TYR A 93 -8.11 -12.73 -9.88
C TYR A 93 -7.63 -13.12 -11.27
N LYS A 94 -7.56 -14.43 -11.53
CA LYS A 94 -7.19 -14.97 -12.84
C LYS A 94 -8.43 -15.55 -13.51
N GLY A 95 -8.58 -15.29 -14.81
CA GLY A 95 -9.67 -15.82 -15.61
C GLY A 95 -10.28 -14.76 -16.51
N THR A 96 -11.29 -15.16 -17.26
CA THR A 96 -12.23 -14.27 -17.93
C THR A 96 -13.13 -13.57 -16.90
N PRO A 97 -13.74 -12.41 -17.21
CA PRO A 97 -14.66 -11.75 -16.30
C PRO A 97 -15.76 -12.68 -15.77
N ASP A 98 -16.36 -13.52 -16.63
CA ASP A 98 -17.40 -14.47 -16.24
C ASP A 98 -16.91 -15.51 -15.23
N GLU A 99 -15.68 -16.02 -15.39
CA GLU A 99 -15.07 -16.96 -14.43
C GLU A 99 -14.79 -16.28 -13.08
N VAL A 100 -14.38 -15.01 -13.10
CA VAL A 100 -14.16 -14.24 -11.87
C VAL A 100 -15.48 -13.98 -11.14
N TYR A 101 -16.52 -13.56 -11.84
CA TYR A 101 -17.83 -13.33 -11.23
C TYR A 101 -18.44 -14.61 -10.65
N ALA A 102 -18.32 -15.75 -11.36
CA ALA A 102 -18.78 -17.03 -10.84
C ALA A 102 -18.06 -17.42 -9.53
N LEU A 103 -16.75 -17.16 -9.43
CA LEU A 103 -15.99 -17.37 -8.20
C LEU A 103 -16.41 -16.40 -7.09
N LEU A 104 -16.63 -15.13 -7.41
CA LEU A 104 -17.09 -14.12 -6.45
C LEU A 104 -18.47 -14.48 -5.89
N ASP A 105 -19.38 -15.01 -6.70
CA ASP A 105 -20.69 -15.50 -6.24
C ASP A 105 -20.55 -16.63 -5.21
N GLU A 106 -19.66 -17.60 -5.45
CA GLU A 106 -19.38 -18.70 -4.52
C GLU A 106 -18.79 -18.20 -3.19
N LEU A 107 -17.82 -17.28 -3.26
CA LEU A 107 -17.19 -16.67 -2.09
C LEU A 107 -18.18 -15.83 -1.28
N HIS A 108 -19.00 -15.02 -1.94
CA HIS A 108 -20.01 -14.19 -1.30
C HIS A 108 -21.06 -15.06 -0.59
N ALA A 109 -21.54 -16.13 -1.23
CA ALA A 109 -22.48 -17.05 -0.63
C ALA A 109 -21.89 -17.73 0.64
N ALA A 110 -20.62 -18.12 0.59
CA ALA A 110 -19.93 -18.71 1.73
C ALA A 110 -19.76 -17.71 2.90
N GLU A 111 -19.46 -16.44 2.62
CA GLU A 111 -19.39 -15.40 3.65
C GLU A 111 -20.76 -15.04 4.24
N ILE A 112 -21.81 -15.01 3.42
CA ILE A 112 -23.19 -14.85 3.87
C ILE A 112 -23.58 -16.00 4.81
N GLU A 113 -23.24 -17.24 4.51
CA GLU A 113 -23.52 -18.39 5.38
C GLU A 113 -22.79 -18.26 6.74
N MET A 114 -21.57 -17.72 6.72
CA MET A 114 -20.74 -17.57 7.93
C MET A 114 -21.16 -16.39 8.82
N VAL A 115 -21.46 -15.23 8.24
CA VAL A 115 -21.62 -13.96 8.98
C VAL A 115 -23.05 -13.43 8.94
N GLY A 116 -23.84 -13.85 7.95
CA GLY A 116 -25.19 -13.35 7.68
C GLY A 116 -25.19 -12.15 6.73
N ALA A 117 -26.14 -12.12 5.80
CA ALA A 117 -26.19 -11.13 4.71
C ALA A 117 -26.24 -9.68 5.20
N GLU A 118 -27.14 -9.37 6.15
CA GLU A 118 -27.30 -8.01 6.68
C GLU A 118 -26.03 -7.51 7.38
N THR A 119 -25.39 -8.37 8.17
CA THR A 119 -24.13 -8.05 8.88
C THR A 119 -23.00 -7.79 7.89
N LEU A 120 -22.90 -8.62 6.85
CA LEU A 120 -21.88 -8.50 5.81
C LEU A 120 -22.05 -7.19 5.04
N GLU A 121 -23.26 -6.93 4.52
CA GLU A 121 -23.57 -5.71 3.78
C GLU A 121 -23.30 -4.45 4.62
N TRP A 122 -23.78 -4.42 5.87
CA TRP A 122 -23.52 -3.31 6.78
C TRP A 122 -22.02 -3.10 7.01
N SER A 123 -21.26 -4.17 7.23
CA SER A 123 -19.81 -4.09 7.47
C SER A 123 -19.06 -3.57 6.23
N CYS A 124 -19.43 -4.00 5.03
CA CYS A 124 -18.84 -3.53 3.79
C CYS A 124 -19.11 -2.03 3.58
N VAL A 125 -20.35 -1.59 3.78
CA VAL A 125 -20.75 -0.18 3.66
C VAL A 125 -19.99 0.71 4.65
N GLU A 126 -19.92 0.31 5.92
CA GLU A 126 -19.19 1.06 6.96
C GLU A 126 -17.69 1.16 6.64
N MET A 127 -17.08 0.06 6.22
CA MET A 127 -15.67 0.03 5.87
C MET A 127 -15.36 0.94 4.67
N LEU A 128 -16.15 0.84 3.59
CA LEU A 128 -15.96 1.63 2.37
C LEU A 128 -16.18 3.14 2.59
N ASN A 129 -17.05 3.50 3.52
CA ASN A 129 -17.34 4.90 3.87
C ASN A 129 -16.42 5.47 4.95
N THR A 130 -15.37 4.72 5.34
CA THR A 130 -14.33 5.21 6.25
C THR A 130 -13.29 6.03 5.49
N TRP A 131 -12.84 7.13 6.11
CA TRP A 131 -11.72 7.92 5.60
C TRP A 131 -10.39 7.24 5.92
N VAL A 132 -9.56 7.07 4.91
CA VAL A 132 -8.23 6.47 5.02
C VAL A 132 -7.18 7.40 4.43
N GLU A 133 -5.95 7.28 4.93
CA GLU A 133 -4.79 7.94 4.33
C GLU A 133 -3.89 6.85 3.75
N PRO A 134 -3.96 6.58 2.43
CA PRO A 134 -3.14 5.54 1.82
C PRO A 134 -1.65 5.91 1.90
N SER A 135 -0.84 4.92 2.26
CA SER A 135 0.63 5.00 2.18
C SER A 135 1.12 4.03 1.10
N GLY A 136 2.00 4.53 0.22
CA GLY A 136 2.69 3.71 -0.76
C GLY A 136 2.11 3.76 -2.18
N GLU A 137 1.10 4.59 -2.41
CA GLU A 137 0.65 4.91 -3.77
C GLU A 137 1.73 5.72 -4.49
N LYS A 138 2.29 5.15 -5.55
CA LYS A 138 3.33 5.80 -6.33
C LYS A 138 2.71 6.90 -7.19
N PRO A 139 3.39 8.04 -7.38
CA PRO A 139 2.90 9.09 -8.28
C PRO A 139 2.70 8.57 -9.69
N LEU A 140 1.66 9.07 -10.35
CA LEU A 140 1.40 8.79 -11.75
C LEU A 140 2.53 9.37 -12.63
N PRO A 141 2.79 8.78 -13.81
CA PRO A 141 3.77 9.32 -14.74
C PRO A 141 3.46 10.78 -15.11
N GLY A 142 4.40 11.68 -14.85
CA GLY A 142 4.26 13.12 -15.11
C GLY A 142 3.52 13.91 -14.03
N GLU A 143 3.09 13.26 -12.95
CA GLU A 143 2.46 13.95 -11.83
C GLU A 143 3.45 14.92 -11.16
N THR A 144 3.03 16.18 -11.05
CA THR A 144 3.79 17.23 -10.37
C THR A 144 3.08 17.61 -9.08
N SER A 145 3.71 17.31 -7.93
CA SER A 145 3.27 17.75 -6.61
C SER A 145 4.44 18.34 -5.85
N LYS A 146 4.18 19.38 -5.04
CA LYS A 146 5.20 20.01 -4.19
C LYS A 146 5.78 19.08 -3.12
N TYR A 147 5.16 17.92 -2.92
CA TYR A 147 5.58 16.88 -1.99
C TYR A 147 6.28 15.70 -2.67
N ILE A 148 6.48 15.76 -3.99
CA ILE A 148 7.29 14.80 -4.74
C ILE A 148 8.66 15.40 -4.95
N PHE A 149 9.70 14.69 -4.52
CA PHE A 149 11.08 15.13 -4.63
C PHE A 149 11.91 14.06 -5.33
N VAL A 150 12.63 14.43 -6.39
CA VAL A 150 13.55 13.53 -7.08
C VAL A 150 14.97 14.06 -6.91
N ARG A 151 15.88 13.22 -6.41
CA ARG A 151 17.29 13.56 -6.20
C ARG A 151 18.21 12.51 -6.80
N PRO A 152 19.18 12.90 -7.65
CA PRO A 152 20.10 11.95 -8.26
C PRO A 152 20.99 11.30 -7.20
N ILE A 153 21.28 10.01 -7.39
CA ILE A 153 22.30 9.31 -6.60
C ILE A 153 23.66 9.56 -7.28
N PRO A 154 24.66 10.07 -6.57
CA PRO A 154 25.98 10.31 -7.16
C PRO A 154 26.56 9.03 -7.80
N GLU A 155 27.22 9.16 -8.95
CA GLU A 155 27.82 8.01 -9.66
C GLU A 155 26.81 6.87 -9.91
N SER A 156 25.60 7.20 -10.35
CA SER A 156 24.51 6.27 -10.63
C SER A 156 23.64 6.82 -11.76
N GLU A 157 23.02 5.93 -12.54
CA GLU A 157 21.96 6.31 -13.49
C GLU A 157 20.59 6.44 -12.81
N TYR A 158 20.51 6.14 -11.52
CA TYR A 158 19.28 6.14 -10.74
C TYR A 158 19.17 7.33 -9.80
N SER A 159 17.94 7.72 -9.51
CA SER A 159 17.58 8.75 -8.55
C SER A 159 16.73 8.17 -7.42
N ILE A 160 16.78 8.79 -6.25
CA ILE A 160 15.79 8.60 -5.20
C ILE A 160 14.59 9.48 -5.53
N ARG A 161 13.39 8.90 -5.47
CA ARG A 161 12.14 9.66 -5.51
C ARG A 161 11.41 9.49 -4.18
N LEU A 162 11.13 10.61 -3.54
CA LEU A 162 10.29 10.74 -2.36
C LEU A 162 8.90 11.22 -2.80
N PHE A 163 7.84 10.65 -2.23
CA PHE A 163 6.46 11.02 -2.53
C PHE A 163 5.57 10.88 -1.28
N PRO A 164 4.38 11.51 -1.25
CA PRO A 164 3.51 11.48 -0.08
C PRO A 164 3.16 10.06 0.39
N GLY A 165 3.14 9.87 1.71
CA GLY A 165 2.36 8.83 2.38
C GLY A 165 1.38 9.46 3.36
N SER A 166 0.93 8.69 4.35
CA SER A 166 0.01 9.15 5.39
C SER A 166 0.52 10.41 6.10
N ILE A 167 -0.34 11.41 6.19
CA ILE A 167 -0.05 12.68 6.85
C ILE A 167 -0.15 12.52 8.38
N SER A 168 -1.19 11.84 8.86
CA SER A 168 -1.39 11.56 10.28
C SER A 168 -0.29 10.69 10.88
N ALA A 169 0.26 9.77 10.09
CA ALA A 169 1.40 8.95 10.48
C ALA A 169 2.76 9.68 10.27
N ALA A 170 2.78 10.89 9.71
CA ALA A 170 4.02 11.57 9.35
C ALA A 170 4.92 10.69 8.45
N GLU A 171 4.31 10.01 7.47
CA GLU A 171 4.98 9.12 6.54
C GLU A 171 5.23 9.80 5.18
N TYR A 172 6.42 9.56 4.65
CA TYR A 172 6.71 9.65 3.22
C TYR A 172 7.00 8.25 2.69
N CYS A 173 6.79 8.06 1.40
CA CYS A 173 7.22 6.87 0.70
C CYS A 173 8.40 7.20 -0.22
N MET A 174 9.29 6.25 -0.41
CA MET A 174 10.45 6.39 -1.27
C MET A 174 10.63 5.18 -2.17
N ASP A 175 11.02 5.43 -3.42
CA ASP A 175 11.48 4.42 -4.34
C ASP A 175 12.72 4.88 -5.13
N PHE A 176 13.30 3.96 -5.88
CA PHE A 176 14.32 4.28 -6.87
C PHE A 176 13.66 4.46 -8.23
N VAL A 177 14.15 5.42 -9.00
CA VAL A 177 13.73 5.65 -10.38
C VAL A 177 14.93 5.71 -11.31
N ASP A 178 14.76 5.26 -12.54
CA ASP A 178 15.69 5.56 -13.63
C ASP A 178 15.69 7.08 -13.89
N SER A 179 16.86 7.71 -13.87
CA SER A 179 16.94 9.18 -13.90
C SER A 179 16.55 9.78 -15.25
N ALA A 180 16.70 9.02 -16.34
CA ALA A 180 16.38 9.49 -17.69
C ALA A 180 14.88 9.40 -17.98
N THR A 181 14.23 8.35 -17.50
CA THR A 181 12.83 8.04 -17.82
C THR A 181 11.85 8.33 -16.68
N GLY A 182 12.34 8.48 -15.44
CA GLY A 182 11.53 8.62 -14.24
C GLY A 182 10.78 7.35 -13.85
N LYS A 183 11.05 6.21 -14.51
CA LYS A 183 10.35 4.95 -14.24
C LYS A 183 10.84 4.32 -12.94
N PRO A 184 9.94 3.82 -12.08
CA PRO A 184 10.34 3.15 -10.85
C PRO A 184 11.06 1.84 -11.15
N VAL A 185 12.10 1.55 -10.37
CA VAL A 185 12.93 0.34 -10.45
C VAL A 185 13.11 -0.27 -9.08
N ASN A 186 13.15 -1.61 -9.02
CA ASN A 186 13.40 -2.32 -7.76
C ASN A 186 14.91 -2.51 -7.60
N SER A 187 15.43 -2.17 -6.43
CA SER A 187 16.79 -2.45 -5.97
C SER A 187 17.84 -2.50 -7.10
N PRO A 188 18.06 -1.36 -7.79
CA PRO A 188 18.81 -1.34 -9.05
C PRO A 188 20.31 -1.67 -8.91
N PHE A 189 20.80 -1.76 -7.68
CA PHE A 189 22.15 -2.14 -7.31
C PHE A 189 22.12 -2.77 -5.92
N GLU A 190 23.24 -3.33 -5.46
CA GLU A 190 23.39 -3.73 -4.06
C GLU A 190 23.51 -2.50 -3.16
N PHE A 191 22.71 -2.42 -2.10
CA PHE A 191 22.76 -1.33 -1.13
C PHE A 191 22.23 -1.73 0.24
N GLU A 192 22.53 -0.87 1.20
CA GLU A 192 21.85 -0.84 2.49
C GLU A 192 21.28 0.57 2.70
N LEU A 193 20.01 0.64 3.11
CA LEU A 193 19.37 1.87 3.53
C LEU A 193 19.20 1.81 5.05
N TRP A 194 19.73 2.77 5.77
CA TRP A 194 19.68 2.80 7.23
C TRP A 194 18.97 4.05 7.71
N GLY A 195 18.00 3.89 8.63
CA GLY A 195 17.60 4.98 9.51
C GLY A 195 18.75 5.27 10.47
N ILE A 196 19.11 6.53 10.63
CA ILE A 196 20.17 6.98 11.54
C ILE A 196 19.70 8.20 12.36
N PRO A 197 20.32 8.47 13.53
CA PRO A 197 20.04 9.70 14.28
C PRO A 197 20.35 10.95 13.46
N ASP A 198 19.65 12.03 13.79
CA ASP A 198 19.97 13.34 13.24
C ASP A 198 21.43 13.70 13.62
N PRO A 199 22.30 14.01 12.65
CA PRO A 199 23.68 14.40 12.92
C PRO A 199 23.83 15.72 13.69
N GLU A 200 22.85 16.62 13.62
CA GLU A 200 22.86 17.90 14.32
C GLU A 200 22.38 17.74 15.78
N THR A 201 21.53 16.74 16.03
CA THR A 201 20.97 16.47 17.36
C THR A 201 20.97 14.96 17.72
N PRO A 202 22.13 14.27 17.67
CA PRO A 202 22.18 12.81 17.78
C PRO A 202 21.72 12.25 19.14
N TRP A 203 21.61 13.10 20.16
CA TRP A 203 21.16 12.76 21.50
C TRP A 203 19.63 12.86 21.72
N LEU A 204 18.88 13.46 20.79
CA LEU A 204 17.43 13.71 20.96
C LEU A 204 16.52 12.58 20.44
N GLY A 205 17.05 11.62 19.68
CA GLY A 205 16.27 10.51 19.14
C GLY A 205 16.40 9.22 19.95
N MET A 206 15.29 8.48 20.10
CA MET A 206 15.40 7.03 20.29
C MET A 206 16.16 6.47 19.08
N PRO A 207 17.21 5.65 19.27
CA PRO A 207 18.05 5.22 18.16
C PRO A 207 17.27 4.23 17.29
N ILE A 208 16.55 4.73 16.28
CA ILE A 208 16.21 3.92 15.12
C ILE A 208 17.48 3.90 14.26
N CYS A 209 18.46 3.13 14.73
CA CYS A 209 19.63 2.71 13.97
C CYS A 209 19.29 1.35 13.36
N GLN A 210 18.37 1.34 12.40
CA GLN A 210 17.88 0.11 11.80
C GLN A 210 18.00 0.16 10.28
N GLN A 211 18.39 -0.98 9.69
CA GLN A 211 18.30 -1.17 8.27
C GLN A 211 16.82 -1.16 7.84
N MET A 212 16.51 -0.31 6.87
CA MET A 212 15.20 -0.20 6.27
C MET A 212 14.99 -1.36 5.30
N HIS A 213 13.78 -1.92 5.32
CA HIS A 213 13.31 -2.88 4.35
C HIS A 213 12.14 -2.29 3.58
N SER A 214 11.95 -2.74 2.35
CA SER A 214 10.79 -2.34 1.56
C SER A 214 9.50 -2.80 2.24
N ILE A 215 8.40 -2.09 1.98
CA ILE A 215 7.07 -2.42 2.50
C ILE A 215 6.73 -3.86 2.15
N GLU A 216 7.02 -4.26 0.92
CA GLU A 216 6.78 -5.61 0.41
C GLU A 216 7.48 -6.67 1.27
N ARG A 217 8.76 -6.45 1.61
CA ARG A 217 9.54 -7.36 2.44
C ARG A 217 9.04 -7.42 3.89
N ILE A 218 8.59 -6.30 4.44
CA ILE A 218 7.98 -6.25 5.77
C ILE A 218 6.69 -7.09 5.79
N HIS A 219 5.95 -7.13 4.67
CA HIS A 219 4.77 -7.98 4.49
C HIS A 219 5.10 -9.42 4.03
N GLY A 220 6.37 -9.82 4.06
CA GLY A 220 6.79 -11.20 3.79
C GLY A 220 6.96 -11.55 2.31
N ILE A 221 6.87 -10.58 1.39
CA ILE A 221 7.16 -10.79 -0.03
C ILE A 221 8.68 -10.85 -0.21
N LYS A 222 9.18 -11.90 -0.84
CA LYS A 222 10.62 -12.03 -1.10
C LYS A 222 11.05 -11.04 -2.18
N GLN A 223 12.32 -10.64 -2.17
CA GLN A 223 12.85 -9.63 -3.09
C GLN A 223 12.58 -9.99 -4.57
N GLU A 224 12.79 -11.25 -4.93
CA GLU A 224 12.60 -11.80 -6.27
C GLU A 224 11.12 -11.87 -6.71
N ASP A 225 10.19 -11.84 -5.75
CA ASP A 225 8.75 -11.90 -5.99
C ASP A 225 8.11 -10.50 -6.04
N ILE A 226 8.87 -9.43 -5.78
CA ILE A 226 8.38 -8.06 -5.90
C ILE A 226 8.25 -7.71 -7.39
N LEU A 227 7.02 -7.35 -7.79
CA LEU A 227 6.73 -6.94 -9.17
C LEU A 227 7.65 -5.78 -9.62
N PRO A 228 8.13 -5.77 -10.88
CA PRO A 228 9.02 -4.73 -11.38
C PRO A 228 8.47 -3.31 -11.14
N GLY A 229 9.25 -2.48 -10.47
CA GLY A 229 8.89 -1.09 -10.17
C GLY A 229 7.92 -0.92 -9.01
N HIS A 230 7.54 -1.97 -8.27
CA HIS A 230 6.64 -1.87 -7.11
C HIS A 230 7.36 -1.62 -5.78
N GLU A 231 8.66 -1.90 -5.69
CA GLU A 231 9.41 -1.77 -4.43
C GLU A 231 9.37 -0.33 -3.91
N LYS A 232 9.11 -0.19 -2.60
CA LYS A 232 9.04 1.10 -1.93
C LYS A 232 9.35 1.00 -0.44
N PHE A 233 9.77 2.10 0.17
CA PHE A 233 10.17 2.22 1.57
C PHE A 233 9.32 3.27 2.26
N ILE A 234 8.99 3.05 3.54
CA ILE A 234 8.36 4.08 4.38
C ILE A 234 9.45 4.82 5.15
N LEU A 235 9.39 6.14 5.08
CA LEU A 235 10.24 7.07 5.80
C LEU A 235 9.34 7.94 6.70
N ARG A 236 9.89 8.48 7.79
CA ARG A 236 9.15 9.42 8.65
C ARG A 236 9.65 10.84 8.45
N ASP A 237 8.77 11.83 8.61
CA ASP A 237 9.13 13.25 8.58
C ASP A 237 10.33 13.55 9.47
N GLY A 238 11.32 14.29 8.95
CA GLY A 238 12.53 14.67 9.68
C GLY A 238 13.52 13.54 9.96
N GLN A 239 13.19 12.28 9.67
CA GLN A 239 14.10 11.17 9.88
C GLN A 239 15.27 11.25 8.88
N THR A 240 16.48 10.99 9.39
CA THR A 240 17.70 10.98 8.58
C THR A 240 18.08 9.56 8.18
N PHE A 241 18.56 9.41 6.95
CA PHE A 241 18.89 8.12 6.34
C PHE A 241 20.29 8.14 5.74
N ALA A 242 20.94 6.97 5.79
CA ALA A 242 22.18 6.70 5.07
C ALA A 242 21.94 5.61 4.02
N LEU A 243 22.27 5.92 2.77
CA LEU A 243 22.34 4.96 1.67
C LEU A 243 23.79 4.56 1.46
N ILE A 244 24.09 3.28 1.72
CA ILE A 244 25.41 2.68 1.58
C ILE A 244 25.41 1.77 0.36
N ARG A 245 26.39 1.94 -0.54
CA ARG A 245 26.58 1.10 -1.73
C ARG A 245 28.00 0.53 -1.71
N PRO A 246 28.21 -0.77 -1.99
CA PRO A 246 29.54 -1.37 -1.97
C PRO A 246 30.53 -0.61 -2.89
N GLY A 247 31.70 -0.26 -2.34
CA GLY A 247 32.76 0.43 -3.09
C GLY A 247 32.46 1.90 -3.48
N LYS A 248 31.37 2.49 -2.99
CA LYS A 248 30.98 3.88 -3.27
C LYS A 248 30.93 4.71 -1.99
N ILE A 249 30.99 6.03 -2.14
CA ILE A 249 30.79 6.97 -1.02
C ILE A 249 29.33 6.86 -0.57
N GLY A 250 29.13 6.70 0.75
CA GLY A 250 27.82 6.69 1.37
C GLY A 250 27.14 8.06 1.25
N MET A 251 25.83 8.06 1.03
CA MET A 251 25.04 9.28 0.91
C MET A 251 24.11 9.42 2.11
N ARG A 252 23.97 10.63 2.64
CA ARG A 252 23.02 10.95 3.70
C ARG A 252 21.94 11.91 3.19
N PHE A 253 20.70 11.69 3.61
CA PHE A 253 19.59 12.60 3.33
C PHE A 253 18.57 12.56 4.46
N THR A 254 17.76 13.60 4.56
CA THR A 254 16.72 13.73 5.60
C THR A 254 15.38 13.93 4.92
N ALA A 255 14.36 13.17 5.34
CA ALA A 255 13.01 13.37 4.85
C ALA A 255 12.50 14.76 5.31
N PRO A 256 11.83 15.53 4.44
CA PRO A 256 11.30 16.84 4.82
C PRO A 256 10.34 16.73 6.01
N VAL A 257 10.31 17.77 6.84
CA VAL A 257 9.29 17.91 7.89
C VAL A 257 8.14 18.71 7.31
N ARG A 258 6.92 18.16 7.33
CA ARG A 258 5.73 18.93 6.95
C ARG A 258 5.36 19.88 8.09
N GLU A 259 5.04 21.11 7.74
CA GLU A 259 4.39 22.02 8.69
C GLU A 259 3.04 21.42 9.09
N GLN A 260 2.92 21.08 10.37
CA GLN A 260 1.63 20.75 10.96
C GLN A 260 0.91 22.07 11.24
N PRO A 261 -0.39 22.21 10.92
CA PRO A 261 -1.15 23.36 11.37
C PRO A 261 -0.99 23.45 12.89
N GLU A 262 -0.70 24.65 13.40
CA GLU A 262 -0.49 24.85 14.83
C GLU A 262 -1.65 24.22 15.60
N THR A 263 -1.39 23.08 16.22
CA THR A 263 -2.26 22.60 17.28
C THR A 263 -2.06 23.58 18.41
N GLU A 264 -3.03 24.50 18.57
CA GLU A 264 -3.19 25.29 19.79
C GLU A 264 -2.85 24.37 20.98
N PRO A 265 -1.85 24.72 21.79
CA PRO A 265 -1.50 23.89 22.93
C PRO A 265 -2.77 23.69 23.75
N ARG A 266 -2.99 22.45 24.20
CA ARG A 266 -4.14 22.17 25.08
C ARG A 266 -4.14 23.22 26.20
N PRO A 267 -5.29 23.80 26.57
CA PRO A 267 -5.35 24.91 27.53
C PRO A 267 -4.73 24.57 28.91
N GLU A 268 -4.50 23.29 29.18
CA GLU A 268 -3.89 22.74 30.39
C GLU A 268 -2.35 22.68 30.34
N ILE A 269 -1.71 23.01 29.21
CA ILE A 269 -0.25 22.93 29.03
C ILE A 269 0.32 24.35 28.90
N HIS A 270 1.09 24.77 29.90
CA HIS A 270 1.90 25.98 29.79
C HIS A 270 3.15 25.71 28.95
N VAL A 271 3.22 26.36 27.79
CA VAL A 271 4.40 26.32 26.93
C VAL A 271 5.38 27.40 27.42
N VAL A 272 6.59 26.99 27.80
CA VAL A 272 7.69 27.91 28.10
C VAL A 272 8.52 28.06 26.84
N ASP A 273 8.69 29.31 26.39
CA ASP A 273 9.54 29.62 25.24
C ASP A 273 11.01 29.64 25.68
N LEU A 274 11.80 28.70 25.15
CA LEU A 274 13.24 28.60 25.38
C LEU A 274 13.97 28.76 24.05
N PRO A 275 15.17 29.37 24.02
CA PRO A 275 15.96 29.50 22.80
C PRO A 275 16.21 28.12 22.16
N ARG A 276 15.85 27.97 20.87
CA ARG A 276 16.03 26.71 20.13
C ARG A 276 17.49 26.41 19.79
N VAL A 277 18.30 27.45 19.63
CA VAL A 277 19.73 27.36 19.31
C VAL A 277 20.47 28.34 20.21
N ILE A 278 21.61 27.90 20.75
CA ILE A 278 22.57 28.74 21.46
C ILE A 278 23.92 28.60 20.76
N GLU A 279 24.68 29.69 20.65
CA GLU A 279 26.07 29.61 20.21
C GLU A 279 26.89 28.91 21.30
N ALA A 280 27.72 27.94 20.88
CA ALA A 280 28.57 27.15 21.78
C ALA A 280 29.93 27.80 22.00
#